data_AF-A0A2M9IWL4-F1
#
_entry.id   AF-A0A2M9IWL4-F1
#
_cell.length_a   1.000
_cell.length_b   1.000
_cell.length_c   1.000
_cell.angle_alpha   90.00
_cell.angle_beta   90.00
_cell.angle_gamma   90.00
#
_symmetry.space_group_name_H-M   'P 1'
#
loop_
_entity.id
_entity.type
_entity.pdbx_description
1 polymer ?
#
loop_
_entity_poly.entity_id
_entity_poly.type
_entity_poly.pdbx_seq_one_letter_code
_entity_poly.pdbx_strand_id
1 'polypeptide(L)'
;MSSRPVPSAPVPVRPLRLVQSDSDKAPPAREPLWRDLVGGVLRRERQSQGRTLKEVADDARISMPYLSEIERGLKEASSEVLAAAANALGLGLGDLILRVHSDLSATGRAGAPTRGGALCLAA
;
A
#
# COMPACT_ATOMS: atom_id res chain seq x y z
N MET A 1 21.68 -61.93 13.33
CA MET A 1 21.80 -60.55 13.87
C MET A 1 20.65 -59.73 13.32
N SER A 2 19.49 -59.76 13.98
CA SER A 2 18.27 -59.09 13.51
C SER A 2 17.94 -57.96 14.47
N SER A 3 18.31 -56.74 14.09
CA SER A 3 18.06 -55.53 14.86
C SER A 3 16.60 -55.11 14.73
N ARG A 4 15.87 -55.09 15.84
CA ARG A 4 14.51 -54.54 15.89
C ARG A 4 14.55 -53.02 15.68
N PRO A 5 13.62 -52.42 14.90
CA PRO A 5 13.52 -50.98 14.79
C PRO A 5 12.92 -50.41 16.09
N VAL A 6 13.47 -49.28 16.55
CA VAL A 6 12.93 -48.52 17.69
C VAL A 6 11.76 -47.66 17.16
N PRO A 7 10.56 -47.72 17.76
CA PRO A 7 9.48 -46.81 17.37
C PRO A 7 9.82 -45.39 17.82
N SER A 8 9.89 -44.45 16.88
CA SER A 8 10.00 -43.03 17.19
C SER A 8 8.66 -42.52 17.75
N ALA A 9 8.65 -42.20 19.03
CA ALA A 9 7.49 -41.53 19.62
C ALA A 9 7.30 -40.15 18.95
N PRO A 10 6.06 -39.72 18.67
CA PRO A 10 5.80 -38.40 18.11
C PRO A 10 6.18 -37.33 19.13
N VAL A 11 7.00 -36.35 18.70
CA VAL A 11 7.32 -35.18 19.52
C VAL A 11 6.03 -34.40 19.75
N PRO A 12 5.65 -34.08 21.00
CA PRO A 12 4.45 -33.28 21.25
C PRO A 12 4.67 -31.87 20.69
N VAL A 13 4.00 -31.56 19.60
CA VAL A 13 3.92 -30.20 19.08
C VAL A 13 3.08 -29.38 20.04
N ARG A 14 3.77 -28.63 20.93
CA ARG A 14 3.12 -27.64 21.77
C ARG A 14 2.56 -26.56 20.85
N PRO A 15 1.24 -26.28 20.84
CA PRO A 15 0.72 -25.22 20.00
C PRO A 15 1.36 -23.91 20.45
N LEU A 16 1.96 -23.19 19.50
CA LEU A 16 2.40 -21.83 19.73
C LEU A 16 1.15 -21.03 20.10
N ARG A 17 1.01 -20.68 21.38
CA ARG A 17 -0.03 -19.77 21.84
C ARG A 17 0.29 -18.41 21.25
N LEU A 18 -0.36 -18.07 20.15
CA LEU A 18 -0.36 -16.71 19.65
C LEU A 18 -0.98 -15.86 20.75
N VAL A 19 -0.16 -15.09 21.46
CA VAL A 19 -0.63 -14.04 22.34
C VAL A 19 -1.35 -13.05 21.45
N GLN A 20 -2.67 -13.20 21.34
CA GLN A 20 -3.52 -12.17 20.81
C GLN A 20 -3.68 -11.17 21.94
N SER A 21 -2.90 -10.08 21.87
CA SER A 21 -3.10 -8.94 22.74
C SER A 21 -4.43 -8.31 22.38
N ASP A 22 -5.42 -8.53 23.25
CA ASP A 22 -6.69 -7.80 23.30
C ASP A 22 -6.39 -6.33 23.60
N SER A 23 -6.05 -5.55 22.57
CA SER A 23 -5.94 -4.11 22.68
C SER A 23 -6.88 -3.51 21.65
N ASP A 24 -7.93 -2.87 22.17
CA ASP A 24 -9.01 -2.13 21.50
C ASP A 24 -8.86 -2.02 19.98
N LYS A 25 -9.49 -2.98 19.30
CA LYS A 25 -9.33 -3.20 17.87
C LYS A 25 -10.19 -2.23 17.09
N ALA A 26 -9.65 -1.04 16.78
CA ALA A 26 -10.05 -0.38 15.54
C ALA A 26 -9.95 -1.41 14.40
N PRO A 27 -10.95 -1.51 13.51
CA PRO A 27 -10.93 -2.51 12.45
C PRO A 27 -9.58 -2.45 11.73
N PRO A 28 -8.95 -3.62 11.44
CA PRO A 28 -7.65 -3.64 10.78
C PRO A 28 -7.75 -2.75 9.55
N ALA A 29 -6.86 -1.76 9.43
CA ALA A 29 -6.86 -0.82 8.32
C ALA A 29 -6.98 -1.62 7.03
N ARG A 30 -8.14 -1.51 6.38
CA ARG A 30 -8.46 -2.31 5.20
C ARG A 30 -7.38 -2.01 4.16
N GLU A 31 -6.88 -3.04 3.49
CA GLU A 31 -5.87 -2.88 2.45
C GLU A 31 -6.33 -1.79 1.47
N PRO A 32 -5.49 -0.76 1.21
CA PRO A 32 -5.89 0.39 0.41
C PRO A 32 -6.21 -0.05 -1.02
N LEU A 33 -7.22 0.60 -1.62
CA LEU A 33 -7.58 0.30 -3.00
C LEU A 33 -6.58 0.97 -3.94
N TRP A 34 -6.29 0.29 -5.06
CA TRP A 34 -5.40 0.79 -6.10
C TRP A 34 -5.80 2.19 -6.60
N ARG A 35 -7.09 2.41 -6.88
CA ARG A 35 -7.62 3.69 -7.36
C ARG A 35 -7.37 4.85 -6.39
N ASP A 36 -7.38 4.59 -5.08
CA ASP A 36 -7.16 5.62 -4.06
C ASP A 36 -5.68 6.03 -4.04
N LEU A 37 -4.78 5.05 -4.14
CA LEU A 37 -3.34 5.30 -4.17
C LEU A 37 -2.92 6.03 -5.46
N VAL A 38 -3.39 5.55 -6.61
CA VAL A 38 -3.11 6.19 -7.91
C VAL A 38 -3.66 7.61 -7.94
N GLY A 39 -4.93 7.79 -7.55
CA GLY A 39 -5.55 9.10 -7.47
C GLY A 39 -4.78 10.06 -6.56
N GLY A 40 -4.32 9.56 -5.41
CA GLY A 40 -3.46 10.29 -4.49
C GLY A 40 -2.13 10.72 -5.10
N VAL A 41 -1.44 9.82 -5.81
CA VAL A 41 -0.17 10.15 -6.48
C VAL A 41 -0.36 11.22 -7.56
N LEU A 42 -1.35 11.04 -8.45
CA LEU A 42 -1.65 12.01 -9.51
C LEU A 42 -1.99 13.39 -8.93
N ARG A 43 -2.83 13.41 -7.90
CA ARG A 43 -3.24 14.63 -7.19
C ARG A 43 -2.05 15.35 -6.55
N ARG A 44 -1.12 14.62 -5.92
CA ARG A 44 0.07 15.21 -5.29
C ARG A 44 1.03 15.76 -6.33
N GLU A 45 1.29 15.02 -7.41
CA GLU A 45 2.16 15.48 -8.49
C GLU A 45 1.60 16.74 -9.17
N ARG A 46 0.30 16.77 -9.47
CA ARG A 46 -0.35 17.95 -10.02
C ARG A 46 -0.20 19.17 -9.10
N GLN A 47 -0.41 18.99 -7.80
CA GLN A 47 -0.28 20.07 -6.82
C GLN A 47 1.15 20.55 -6.64
N SER A 48 2.15 19.65 -6.67
CA SER A 48 3.56 20.06 -6.60
C SER A 48 3.99 20.88 -7.81
N GLN A 49 3.35 20.68 -8.97
CA GLN A 49 3.57 21.50 -10.16
C GLN A 49 2.77 22.82 -10.15
N GLY A 50 1.90 23.05 -9.15
CA GLY A 50 1.02 24.22 -9.10
C GLY A 50 -0.05 24.25 -10.19
N ARG A 51 -0.34 23.11 -10.82
CA ARG A 51 -1.25 23.02 -11.98
C ARG A 51 -2.69 22.79 -11.57
N THR A 52 -3.60 23.37 -12.33
CA THR A 52 -5.04 23.19 -12.16
C THR A 52 -5.52 21.86 -12.73
N LEU A 53 -6.68 21.38 -12.26
CA LEU A 53 -7.33 20.19 -12.84
C LEU A 53 -7.63 20.37 -14.33
N LYS A 54 -7.99 21.59 -14.74
CA LYS A 54 -8.33 21.90 -16.13
C LYS A 54 -7.12 21.71 -17.04
N GLU A 55 -5.97 22.30 -16.69
CA GLU A 55 -4.74 22.19 -17.49
C GLU A 55 -4.28 20.74 -17.69
N VAL A 56 -4.29 19.93 -16.62
CA VAL A 56 -3.87 18.53 -16.71
C VAL A 56 -4.89 17.68 -17.46
N ALA A 57 -6.19 17.93 -17.29
CA ALA A 57 -7.24 17.20 -18.00
C ALA A 57 -7.20 17.49 -19.51
N ASP A 58 -6.96 18.74 -19.90
CA ASP A 58 -6.83 19.16 -21.30
C ASP A 58 -5.62 18.46 -21.96
N ASP A 59 -4.46 18.42 -21.29
CA ASP A 59 -3.26 17.71 -21.76
C ASP A 59 -3.46 16.19 -21.84
N ALA A 60 -4.14 15.61 -20.85
CA ALA A 60 -4.46 14.18 -20.81
C ALA A 60 -5.62 13.80 -21.75
N ARG A 61 -6.23 14.77 -22.44
CA ARG A 61 -7.37 14.58 -23.36
C ARG A 61 -8.57 13.89 -22.70
N ILE A 62 -8.82 14.20 -21.44
CA ILE A 62 -9.99 13.72 -20.67
C ILE A 62 -10.76 14.90 -20.09
N SER A 63 -11.97 14.65 -19.59
CA SER A 63 -12.75 15.73 -18.97
C SER A 63 -12.21 16.07 -17.57
N MET A 64 -12.24 17.36 -17.21
CA MET A 64 -11.86 17.83 -15.87
C MET A 64 -12.67 17.15 -14.75
N PRO A 65 -14.01 16.94 -14.87
CA PRO A 65 -14.75 16.18 -13.86
C PRO A 65 -14.25 14.74 -13.70
N TYR A 66 -13.87 14.08 -14.81
CA TYR A 66 -13.36 12.72 -14.76
C TYR A 66 -12.00 12.65 -14.08
N LEU A 67 -11.07 13.58 -14.37
CA LEU A 67 -9.80 13.67 -13.64
C LEU A 67 -10.02 13.89 -12.12
N SER A 68 -10.99 14.74 -11.77
CA SER A 68 -11.36 14.97 -10.36
C SER A 68 -11.89 13.71 -9.68
N GLU A 69 -12.70 12.89 -10.36
CA GLU A 69 -13.14 11.59 -9.84
C GLU A 69 -11.98 10.61 -9.66
N ILE A 70 -11.04 10.57 -10.60
CA ILE A 70 -9.83 9.73 -10.51
C ILE A 70 -8.97 10.14 -9.32
N GLU A 71 -8.66 11.43 -9.16
CA GLU A 71 -7.84 11.95 -8.05
C GLU A 71 -8.44 11.67 -6.66
N ARG A 72 -9.76 11.45 -6.59
CA ARG A 72 -10.49 11.12 -5.37
C ARG A 72 -10.72 9.62 -5.18
N GLY A 73 -10.23 8.77 -6.09
CA GLY A 73 -10.43 7.33 -6.01
C GLY A 73 -11.89 6.91 -6.22
N LEU A 74 -12.68 7.71 -6.94
CA LEU A 74 -14.10 7.40 -7.22
C LEU A 74 -14.30 6.56 -8.49
N LYS A 75 -13.26 6.43 -9.31
CA LYS A 75 -13.31 5.70 -10.59
C LYS A 75 -12.10 4.80 -10.75
N GLU A 76 -12.35 3.64 -11.34
CA GLU A 76 -11.30 2.80 -11.93
C GLU A 76 -11.00 3.35 -13.32
N ALA A 77 -9.82 3.97 -13.47
CA ALA A 77 -9.35 4.46 -14.76
C ALA A 77 -8.76 3.31 -15.58
N SER A 78 -8.95 3.33 -16.89
CA SER A 78 -8.27 2.38 -17.78
C SER A 78 -6.76 2.64 -17.77
N SER A 79 -5.98 1.64 -18.18
CA SER A 79 -4.52 1.76 -18.29
C SER A 79 -4.10 2.89 -19.25
N GLU A 80 -4.86 3.12 -20.32
CA GLU A 80 -4.64 4.21 -21.28
C GLU A 80 -4.87 5.58 -20.63
N VAL A 81 -5.92 5.73 -19.83
CA VAL A 81 -6.21 6.98 -19.11
C VAL A 81 -5.14 7.26 -18.06
N LEU A 82 -4.68 6.23 -17.34
CA LEU A 82 -3.58 6.37 -16.37
C LEU A 82 -2.27 6.77 -17.05
N ALA A 83 -1.96 6.18 -18.19
CA ALA A 83 -0.78 6.55 -18.99
C ALA A 83 -0.89 7.99 -19.49
N ALA A 84 -2.05 8.42 -19.99
CA ALA A 84 -2.28 9.78 -20.46
C ALA A 84 -2.16 10.81 -19.33
N ALA A 85 -2.77 10.54 -18.16
CA ALA A 85 -2.70 11.43 -16.99
C ALA A 85 -1.28 11.52 -16.42
N ALA A 86 -0.55 10.40 -16.34
CA ALA A 86 0.85 10.40 -15.94
C ALA A 86 1.71 11.22 -16.92
N ASN A 87 1.53 11.00 -18.22
CA ASN A 87 2.27 11.71 -19.25
C ASN A 87 1.98 13.22 -19.25
N ALA A 88 0.73 13.62 -19.04
CA ALA A 88 0.34 15.02 -18.88
C ALA A 88 1.06 15.69 -17.69
N LEU A 89 1.44 14.92 -16.67
CA LEU A 89 2.22 15.37 -15.52
C LEU A 89 3.74 15.21 -15.72
N GLY A 90 4.21 14.86 -16.91
CA GLY A 90 5.63 14.66 -17.19
C GLY A 90 6.20 13.37 -16.59
N LEU A 91 5.34 12.41 -16.23
CA LEU A 91 5.72 11.11 -15.68
C LEU A 91 5.57 10.00 -16.73
N GLY A 92 6.42 8.98 -16.66
CA GLY A 92 6.15 7.69 -17.28
C GLY A 92 5.19 6.85 -16.43
N LEU A 93 4.53 5.87 -17.06
CA LEU A 93 3.69 4.90 -16.32
C LEU A 93 4.48 4.13 -15.26
N GLY A 94 5.76 3.81 -15.54
CA GLY A 94 6.66 3.18 -14.57
C GLY A 94 6.90 4.04 -13.33
N ASP A 95 7.07 5.35 -13.49
CA ASP A 95 7.25 6.29 -12.37
C ASP A 95 6.01 6.36 -11.49
N LEU A 96 4.82 6.38 -12.12
CA LEU A 96 3.56 6.33 -11.41
C LEU A 96 3.46 5.06 -10.54
N ILE A 97 3.78 3.90 -11.11
CA ILE A 97 3.75 2.62 -10.39
C ILE A 97 4.74 2.62 -9.21
N LEU A 98 5.97 3.13 -9.39
CA LEU A 98 6.97 3.21 -8.32
C LEU A 98 6.52 4.12 -7.16
N ARG A 99 5.86 5.25 -7.48
CA ARG A 99 5.31 6.15 -6.48
C ARG A 99 4.14 5.51 -5.73
N VAL A 100 3.25 4.82 -6.42
CA VAL A 100 2.15 4.07 -5.79
C VAL A 100 2.70 2.95 -4.90
N HIS A 101 3.71 2.22 -5.36
CA HIS A 101 4.38 1.19 -4.56
C HIS A 101 4.97 1.77 -3.27
N SER A 102 5.54 2.97 -3.34
CA SER A 102 6.10 3.67 -2.17
C SER A 102 5.01 4.02 -1.15
N ASP A 103 3.86 4.51 -1.60
CA ASP A 103 2.70 4.81 -0.75
C ASP A 103 2.11 3.53 -0.11
N LEU A 104 1.95 2.47 -0.90
CA LEU A 104 1.47 1.18 -0.42
C LEU A 104 2.40 0.61 0.68
N SER A 105 3.70 0.68 0.44
CA SER A 105 4.74 0.24 1.39
C SER A 105 4.81 1.11 2.64
N ALA A 106 4.43 2.39 2.57
CA ALA A 106 4.32 3.26 3.74
C ALA A 106 3.09 2.90 4.58
N THR A 107 1.97 2.59 3.93
CA THR A 107 0.71 2.19 4.59
C THR A 107 0.88 0.86 5.35
N GLY A 108 1.57 -0.11 4.75
CA GLY A 108 1.90 -1.39 5.41
C GLY A 108 2.83 -1.23 6.62
N ARG A 109 3.72 -0.24 6.61
CA ARG A 109 4.61 0.07 7.75
C ARG A 109 3.91 0.84 8.87
N ALA A 110 2.93 1.69 8.56
CA ALA A 110 2.14 2.39 9.57
C ALA A 110 1.26 1.43 10.42
N GLY A 111 0.96 0.24 9.90
CA GLY A 111 0.32 -0.85 10.65
C GLY A 111 1.28 -1.75 11.44
N ALA A 112 2.59 -1.59 11.31
CA ALA A 112 3.56 -2.38 12.05
C ALA A 112 3.87 -1.70 13.39
N PRO A 113 3.55 -2.31 14.54
CA PRO A 113 3.90 -1.72 15.83
C PRO A 113 5.42 -1.58 15.92
N THR A 114 5.90 -0.36 16.08
CA THR A 114 7.28 -0.08 16.49
C THR A 114 7.57 -0.86 17.76
N ARG A 115 8.39 -1.92 17.64
CA ARG A 115 9.01 -2.56 18.80
C ARG A 115 10.01 -1.57 19.40
N GLY A 116 9.51 -0.65 20.22
CA GLY A 116 10.31 0.23 21.05
C GLY A 116 11.02 -0.62 22.09
N GLY A 117 12.34 -0.72 21.94
CA GLY A 117 13.20 -1.44 22.86
C GLY A 117 13.20 -0.80 24.24
N ALA A 118 12.85 -1.59 25.25
CA ALA A 118 13.27 -1.35 26.61
C ALA A 118 14.66 -1.98 26.79
N LEU A 119 15.72 -1.22 26.48
CA LEU A 119 17.02 -1.47 27.09
C LEU A 119 17.00 -0.80 28.47
N CYS A 120 16.66 -1.56 29.51
CA CYS A 120 16.98 -1.18 30.88
C CYS A 120 18.31 -1.85 31.24
N LEU A 121 19.40 -1.09 31.12
CA LEU A 121 20.63 -1.33 31.88
C LEU A 121 20.30 -1.00 33.34
N ALA A 122 20.33 -2.02 34.20
CA ALA A 122 20.45 -1.84 35.63
C ALA A 122 21.76 -2.50 36.08
N ALA A 123 22.49 -1.73 36.88
CA ALA A 123 23.87 -1.86 37.31
C ALA A 123 24.19 -3.11 38.14
#